data_AF-A0A3C1WS84-F1
#
_entry.id   AF-A0A3C1WS84-F1
#
_cell.length_a   1.000
_cell.length_b   1.000
_cell.length_c   1.000
_cell.angle_alpha   90.00
_cell.angle_beta   90.00
_cell.angle_gamma   90.00
#
_symmetry.space_group_name_H-M   'P 1'
#
loop_
_entity.id
_entity.type
_entity.pdbx_description
1 polymer ?
#
loop_
_entity_poly.entity_id
_entity_poly.type
_entity_poly.pdbx_seq_one_letter_code
_entity_poly.pdbx_strand_id
1 'polypeptide(L)'
;MATAIFTIIELAISVGIVVAACVFTALARFMPYVTGLFASILVYFTQDWTKKMIPGHPWMNFITVLVAIELIVLALTHLPKVGKAVIFALSELFIAIIGGMIFMSLKPDGIGYCAFVTAVYVALTAFFLITNISKYDLDDYDFEELGVMTRIITGAIYTASAYFVIAMPAEILWKKYFETVGTTGGFGVAYLLIRMALFITAGLVVTISIIRNKDTIDLLA
;
A
#
# COMPACT_ATOMS: atom_id res chain seq x y z
N MET A 1 -3.91 47.95 1.54
CA MET A 1 -3.66 47.32 0.22
C MET A 1 -2.78 46.09 0.36
N ALA A 2 -1.61 46.17 1.00
CA ALA A 2 -0.73 45.00 1.27
C ALA A 2 -1.40 43.90 2.13
N THR A 3 -2.17 44.28 3.15
CA THR A 3 -2.94 43.34 4.00
C THR A 3 -3.97 42.56 3.20
N ALA A 4 -4.74 43.22 2.33
CA ALA A 4 -5.73 42.56 1.49
C ALA A 4 -5.10 41.56 0.50
N ILE A 5 -3.94 41.89 -0.08
CA ILE A 5 -3.19 40.99 -0.97
C ILE A 5 -2.71 39.76 -0.19
N PHE A 6 -2.19 39.95 1.03
CA PHE A 6 -1.74 38.86 1.89
C PHE A 6 -2.90 37.92 2.26
N THR A 7 -4.05 38.47 2.64
CA THR A 7 -5.26 37.67 2.95
C THR A 7 -5.79 36.91 1.73
N ILE A 8 -5.72 37.49 0.53
CA ILE A 8 -6.12 36.80 -0.71
C ILE A 8 -5.17 35.62 -1.01
N ILE A 9 -3.86 35.80 -0.80
CA ILE A 9 -2.88 34.73 -0.98
C ILE A 9 -3.09 33.61 0.04
N GLU A 10 -3.29 33.92 1.32
CA GLU A 10 -3.58 32.92 2.35
C GLU A 10 -4.88 32.16 2.09
N LEU A 11 -5.92 32.86 1.63
CA LEU A 11 -7.19 32.23 1.24
C LEU A 11 -6.99 31.29 0.04
N ALA A 12 -6.25 31.73 -0.98
CA ALA A 12 -5.95 30.90 -2.15
C ALA A 12 -5.16 29.64 -1.79
N ILE A 13 -4.16 29.75 -0.89
CA ILE A 13 -3.39 28.61 -0.37
C ILE A 13 -4.31 27.68 0.42
N SER A 14 -5.14 28.22 1.32
CA SER A 14 -6.05 27.43 2.16
C SER A 14 -7.09 26.69 1.32
N VAL A 15 -7.69 27.34 0.33
CA VAL A 15 -8.60 26.71 -0.63
C VAL A 15 -7.88 25.64 -1.43
N GLY A 16 -6.65 25.90 -1.89
CA GLY A 16 -5.82 24.91 -2.58
C GLY A 16 -5.57 23.66 -1.73
N ILE A 17 -5.23 23.84 -0.45
CA ILE A 17 -5.02 22.73 0.50
C ILE A 17 -6.33 21.95 0.72
N VAL A 18 -7.47 22.63 0.88
CA VAL A 18 -8.77 21.98 1.08
C VAL A 18 -9.19 21.19 -0.17
N VAL A 19 -9.05 21.76 -1.37
CA VAL A 19 -9.34 21.06 -2.62
C VAL A 19 -8.43 19.83 -2.76
N ALA A 20 -7.12 19.98 -2.50
CA ALA A 20 -6.20 18.86 -2.49
C ALA A 20 -6.65 17.79 -1.47
N ALA A 21 -6.97 18.17 -0.24
CA ALA A 21 -7.44 17.25 0.80
C ALA A 21 -8.74 16.54 0.44
N CYS A 22 -9.70 17.23 -0.20
CA CYS A 22 -10.94 16.64 -0.71
C CYS A 22 -10.66 15.63 -1.82
N VAL A 23 -9.80 15.97 -2.78
CA VAL A 23 -9.39 15.06 -3.85
C VAL A 23 -8.67 13.85 -3.29
N PHE A 24 -7.72 14.04 -2.38
CA PHE A 24 -7.01 12.96 -1.69
C PHE A 24 -7.97 12.06 -0.89
N THR A 25 -8.99 12.65 -0.24
CA THR A 25 -9.99 11.88 0.52
C THR A 25 -10.93 11.11 -0.39
N ALA A 26 -11.36 11.70 -1.51
CA ALA A 26 -12.15 11.01 -2.52
C ALA A 26 -11.35 9.86 -3.14
N LEU A 27 -10.08 10.10 -3.51
CA LEU A 27 -9.17 9.05 -3.97
C LEU A 27 -9.03 7.95 -2.93
N ALA A 28 -8.77 8.29 -1.67
CA ALA A 28 -8.68 7.34 -0.54
C ALA A 28 -9.89 6.43 -0.42
N ARG A 29 -11.10 6.95 -0.69
CA ARG A 29 -12.33 6.16 -0.64
C ARG A 29 -12.47 5.16 -1.79
N PHE A 30 -11.91 5.49 -2.96
CA PHE A 30 -11.98 4.64 -4.16
C PHE A 30 -10.71 3.81 -4.41
N MET A 31 -9.65 3.99 -3.63
CA MET A 31 -8.36 3.30 -3.82
C MET A 31 -8.49 1.78 -4.02
N PRO A 32 -9.32 1.04 -3.26
CA PRO A 32 -9.43 -0.41 -3.47
C PRO A 32 -9.87 -0.79 -4.89
N TYR A 33 -10.77 -0.01 -5.49
CA TYR A 33 -11.26 -0.24 -6.85
C TYR A 33 -10.24 0.25 -7.89
N VAL A 34 -9.49 1.32 -7.60
CA VAL A 34 -8.35 1.70 -8.46
C VAL A 34 -7.29 0.60 -8.50
N THR A 35 -7.04 -0.08 -7.38
CA THR A 35 -6.20 -1.29 -7.34
C THR A 35 -6.79 -2.42 -8.18
N GLY A 36 -8.11 -2.61 -8.15
CA GLY A 36 -8.83 -3.54 -9.03
C GLY A 36 -8.57 -3.27 -10.51
N LEU A 37 -8.61 -2.01 -10.94
CA LEU A 37 -8.25 -1.59 -12.29
C LEU A 37 -6.81 -1.98 -12.67
N PHE A 38 -5.82 -1.69 -11.81
CA PHE A 38 -4.42 -2.07 -12.06
C PHE A 38 -4.23 -3.59 -12.14
N ALA A 39 -4.87 -4.34 -11.23
CA ALA A 39 -4.86 -5.80 -11.27
C ALA A 39 -5.47 -6.33 -12.58
N SER A 40 -6.54 -5.70 -13.06
CA SER A 40 -7.20 -6.06 -14.32
C SER A 40 -6.32 -5.83 -15.54
N ILE A 41 -5.60 -4.71 -15.58
CA ILE A 41 -4.58 -4.44 -16.59
C ILE A 41 -3.52 -5.54 -16.55
N LEU A 42 -2.96 -5.83 -15.37
CA LEU A 42 -1.90 -6.82 -15.22
C LEU A 42 -2.36 -8.22 -15.67
N VAL A 43 -3.54 -8.66 -15.23
CA VAL A 43 -4.11 -9.97 -15.61
C VAL A 43 -4.35 -10.04 -17.12
N TYR A 44 -4.92 -9.00 -17.73
CA TYR A 44 -5.20 -8.98 -19.17
C TYR A 44 -3.91 -9.04 -20.02
N PHE A 45 -2.86 -8.32 -19.62
CA PHE A 45 -1.62 -8.29 -20.40
C PHE A 45 -0.73 -9.52 -20.15
N THR A 46 -0.80 -10.15 -18.98
CA THR A 46 0.05 -11.30 -18.62
C THR A 46 -0.57 -12.65 -18.99
N GLN A 47 -1.90 -12.75 -19.06
CA GLN A 47 -2.58 -14.04 -19.23
C GLN A 47 -3.24 -14.17 -20.60
N ASP A 48 -2.78 -15.12 -21.41
CA ASP A 48 -3.27 -15.29 -22.79
C ASP A 48 -4.71 -15.81 -22.89
N TRP A 49 -5.22 -16.46 -21.84
CA TRP A 49 -6.61 -16.93 -21.81
C TRP A 49 -7.61 -15.76 -21.79
N THR A 50 -7.24 -14.63 -21.18
CA THR A 50 -8.11 -13.45 -21.07
C THR A 50 -8.43 -12.87 -22.44
N LYS A 51 -7.47 -12.92 -23.37
CA LYS A 51 -7.61 -12.42 -24.75
C LYS A 51 -8.50 -13.31 -25.63
N LYS A 52 -8.87 -14.50 -25.15
CA LYS A 52 -9.64 -15.51 -25.90
C LYS A 52 -11.08 -15.71 -25.39
N MET A 53 -11.52 -14.95 -24.37
CA MET A 53 -12.86 -15.11 -23.79
C MET A 53 -13.98 -14.80 -24.80
N ILE A 54 -13.83 -13.71 -25.55
CA ILE A 54 -14.71 -13.23 -26.61
C ILE A 54 -13.86 -13.08 -27.88
N PRO A 55 -13.98 -14.01 -28.84
CA PRO A 55 -13.18 -13.99 -30.05
C PRO A 55 -13.38 -12.68 -30.84
N GLY A 56 -12.29 -12.08 -31.31
CA GLY A 56 -12.33 -10.89 -32.16
C GLY A 56 -12.59 -9.55 -31.44
N HIS A 57 -12.81 -9.56 -30.11
CA HIS A 57 -13.16 -8.34 -29.36
C HIS A 57 -12.23 -8.08 -28.15
N PRO A 58 -11.01 -7.53 -28.37
CA PRO A 58 -10.04 -7.25 -27.31
C PRO A 58 -10.58 -6.34 -26.19
N TRP A 59 -11.34 -5.31 -26.55
CA TRP A 59 -11.94 -4.38 -25.58
C TRP A 59 -12.98 -5.06 -24.69
N MET A 60 -13.81 -5.94 -25.25
CA MET A 60 -14.81 -6.67 -24.47
C MET A 60 -14.14 -7.68 -23.53
N ASN A 61 -13.05 -8.30 -23.96
CA ASN A 61 -12.23 -9.17 -23.11
C ASN A 61 -11.64 -8.42 -21.93
N PHE A 62 -11.07 -7.25 -22.16
CA PHE A 62 -10.54 -6.40 -21.09
C PHE A 62 -11.64 -5.97 -20.11
N ILE A 63 -12.79 -5.49 -20.62
CA ILE A 63 -13.92 -5.08 -19.78
C ILE A 63 -14.44 -6.26 -18.94
N THR A 64 -14.49 -7.47 -19.52
CA THR A 64 -14.93 -8.67 -18.80
C THR A 64 -14.00 -9.00 -17.63
N VAL A 65 -12.68 -8.93 -17.86
CA VAL A 65 -11.67 -9.12 -16.81
C VAL A 65 -11.80 -8.05 -15.73
N LEU A 66 -11.97 -6.78 -16.14
CA LEU A 66 -12.16 -5.66 -15.24
C LEU A 66 -13.37 -5.86 -14.33
N VAL A 67 -14.55 -6.11 -14.91
CA VAL A 67 -15.77 -6.35 -14.14
C VAL A 67 -15.62 -7.54 -13.20
N ALA A 68 -15.00 -8.64 -13.65
CA ALA A 68 -14.79 -9.81 -12.80
C ALA A 68 -13.92 -9.49 -11.58
N ILE A 69 -12.82 -8.76 -11.77
CA ILE A 69 -11.91 -8.37 -10.68
C ILE A 69 -12.58 -7.35 -9.75
N GLU A 70 -13.28 -6.36 -10.28
CA GLU A 70 -14.01 -5.38 -9.45
C GLU A 70 -15.10 -6.05 -8.61
N LEU A 71 -15.80 -7.05 -9.14
CA LEU A 71 -16.78 -7.83 -8.37
C LEU A 71 -16.12 -8.64 -7.25
N ILE A 72 -14.92 -9.19 -7.49
CA ILE A 72 -14.14 -9.87 -6.44
C ILE A 72 -13.72 -8.87 -5.36
N VAL A 73 -13.19 -7.71 -5.73
CA VAL A 73 -12.83 -6.63 -4.80
C VAL A 73 -14.05 -6.20 -3.99
N LEU A 74 -15.18 -5.96 -4.65
CA LEU A 74 -16.44 -5.61 -3.99
C LEU A 74 -16.87 -6.67 -2.99
N ALA A 75 -16.86 -7.95 -3.37
CA ALA A 75 -17.23 -9.04 -2.49
C ALA A 75 -16.30 -9.13 -1.27
N LEU A 76 -14.99 -9.05 -1.47
CA LEU A 76 -14.00 -9.15 -0.39
C LEU A 76 -14.07 -7.96 0.57
N THR A 77 -14.32 -6.75 0.07
CA THR A 77 -14.42 -5.53 0.89
C THR A 77 -15.70 -5.48 1.74
N HIS A 78 -16.75 -6.20 1.34
CA HIS A 78 -18.02 -6.29 2.08
C HIS A 78 -18.08 -7.49 3.03
N LEU A 79 -17.00 -8.27 3.18
CA LEU A 79 -16.96 -9.35 4.16
C LEU A 79 -16.97 -8.77 5.59
N PRO A 80 -17.93 -9.14 6.46
CA PRO A 80 -18.14 -8.47 7.75
C PRO A 80 -16.93 -8.57 8.70
N LYS A 81 -16.10 -9.61 8.58
CA LYS A 81 -14.99 -9.88 9.50
C LYS A 81 -13.59 -9.62 8.95
N VAL A 82 -13.44 -9.36 7.64
CA VAL A 82 -12.13 -9.18 6.98
C VAL A 82 -12.13 -8.00 6.02
N GLY A 83 -13.30 -7.46 5.67
CA GLY A 83 -13.47 -6.41 4.67
C GLY A 83 -12.64 -5.16 4.95
N LYS A 84 -12.56 -4.70 6.21
CA LYS A 84 -11.72 -3.55 6.58
C LYS A 84 -10.23 -3.80 6.29
N ALA A 85 -9.72 -5.00 6.58
CA ALA A 85 -8.34 -5.37 6.29
C ALA A 85 -8.08 -5.51 4.79
N VAL A 86 -9.05 -6.01 4.02
CA VAL A 86 -8.97 -6.04 2.55
C VAL A 86 -8.93 -4.62 1.97
N ILE A 87 -9.80 -3.72 2.44
CA ILE A 87 -9.82 -2.32 1.99
C ILE A 87 -8.47 -1.66 2.25
N PHE A 88 -7.94 -1.84 3.45
CA PHE A 88 -6.61 -1.34 3.80
C PHE A 88 -5.55 -1.92 2.87
N ALA A 89 -5.52 -3.24 2.70
CA ALA A 89 -4.52 -3.91 1.88
C ALA A 89 -4.52 -3.47 0.42
N LEU A 90 -5.71 -3.35 -0.18
CA LEU A 90 -5.83 -2.89 -1.56
C LEU A 90 -5.43 -1.41 -1.69
N SER A 91 -5.76 -0.57 -0.70
CA SER A 91 -5.36 0.84 -0.69
C SER A 91 -3.84 0.99 -0.56
N GLU A 92 -3.23 0.22 0.33
CA GLU A 92 -1.78 0.15 0.51
C GLU A 92 -1.07 -0.36 -0.76
N LEU A 93 -1.62 -1.38 -1.43
CA LEU A 93 -1.08 -1.88 -2.69
C LEU A 93 -1.08 -0.79 -3.79
N PHE A 94 -2.11 0.06 -3.85
CA PHE A 94 -2.11 1.19 -4.79
C PHE A 94 -0.97 2.18 -4.51
N ILE A 95 -0.73 2.50 -3.24
CA ILE A 95 0.38 3.39 -2.84
C ILE A 95 1.72 2.73 -3.18
N ALA A 96 1.85 1.43 -2.94
CA ALA A 96 3.03 0.67 -3.33
C ALA A 96 3.29 0.71 -4.84
N ILE A 97 2.24 0.64 -5.68
CA ILE A 97 2.36 0.77 -7.14
C ILE A 97 2.86 2.17 -7.52
N ILE A 98 2.28 3.24 -6.95
CA ILE A 98 2.73 4.62 -7.20
C ILE A 98 4.17 4.81 -6.73
N GLY A 99 4.48 4.39 -5.50
CA GLY A 99 5.83 4.42 -4.95
C GLY A 99 6.80 3.69 -5.87
N GLY A 100 6.47 2.47 -6.27
CA GLY A 100 7.26 1.67 -7.21
C GLY A 100 7.54 2.42 -8.52
N MET A 101 6.56 3.11 -9.11
CA MET A 101 6.77 3.93 -10.31
C MET A 101 7.74 5.10 -10.07
N ILE A 102 7.64 5.79 -8.93
CA ILE A 102 8.56 6.86 -8.55
C ILE A 102 9.98 6.30 -8.42
N PHE A 103 10.16 5.22 -7.67
CA PHE A 103 11.47 4.59 -7.47
C PHE A 103 12.04 3.99 -8.77
N MET A 104 11.19 3.56 -9.71
CA MET A 104 11.58 3.18 -11.06
C MET A 104 12.10 4.35 -11.91
N SER A 105 11.81 5.60 -11.57
CA SER A 105 12.36 6.78 -12.23
C SER A 105 13.69 7.27 -11.64
N LEU A 106 13.99 6.91 -10.39
CA LEU A 106 15.18 7.38 -9.69
C LEU A 106 16.46 6.70 -10.21
N LYS A 107 17.54 7.49 -10.25
CA LYS A 107 18.91 7.04 -10.54
C LYS A 107 19.69 6.98 -9.22
N PRO A 108 20.15 5.79 -8.81
CA PRO A 108 20.89 5.65 -7.57
C PRO A 108 22.34 6.13 -7.76
N ASP A 109 22.69 7.25 -7.12
CA ASP A 109 24.02 7.91 -7.25
C ASP A 109 25.02 7.42 -6.18
N GLY A 110 24.56 6.69 -5.17
CA GLY A 110 25.40 6.17 -4.09
C GLY A 110 24.60 5.55 -2.94
N ILE A 111 25.28 4.86 -2.02
CA ILE A 111 24.66 4.26 -0.82
C ILE A 111 23.94 5.32 0.02
N GLY A 112 24.58 6.48 0.23
CA GLY A 112 24.01 7.58 1.01
C GLY A 112 22.71 8.13 0.41
N TYR A 113 22.67 8.28 -0.92
CA TYR A 113 21.46 8.68 -1.65
C TYR A 113 20.34 7.64 -1.48
N CYS A 114 20.65 6.36 -1.67
CA CYS A 114 19.67 5.29 -1.54
C CYS A 114 19.10 5.18 -0.11
N ALA A 115 19.96 5.32 0.89
CA ALA A 115 19.57 5.33 2.30
C ALA A 115 18.67 6.54 2.63
N PHE A 116 19.03 7.74 2.16
CA PHE A 116 18.26 8.95 2.37
C PHE A 116 16.86 8.87 1.74
N VAL A 117 16.78 8.49 0.46
CA VAL A 117 15.49 8.36 -0.25
C VAL A 117 14.61 7.30 0.42
N THR A 118 15.20 6.17 0.81
CA THR A 118 14.48 5.12 1.54
C THR A 118 13.94 5.67 2.86
N ALA A 119 14.75 6.37 3.65
CA ALA A 119 14.33 6.92 4.95
C ALA A 119 13.19 7.95 4.80
N VAL A 120 13.28 8.87 3.83
CA VAL A 120 12.23 9.85 3.54
C VAL A 120 10.94 9.14 3.13
N TYR A 121 11.03 8.14 2.26
CA TYR A 121 9.86 7.40 1.82
C TYR A 121 9.21 6.60 2.95
N VAL A 122 9.99 5.93 3.80
CA VAL A 122 9.47 5.24 4.99
C VAL A 122 8.80 6.22 5.95
N ALA A 123 9.38 7.41 6.17
CA ALA A 123 8.78 8.44 7.03
C ALA A 123 7.43 8.94 6.47
N LEU A 124 7.37 9.23 5.16
CA LEU A 124 6.12 9.65 4.50
C LEU A 124 5.06 8.55 4.52
N THR A 125 5.47 7.31 4.29
CA THR A 125 4.59 6.14 4.32
C THR A 125 4.08 5.88 5.73
N ALA A 126 4.94 5.96 6.75
CA ALA A 126 4.55 5.82 8.15
C ALA A 126 3.56 6.93 8.56
N PHE A 127 3.79 8.18 8.14
CA PHE A 127 2.86 9.28 8.35
C PHE A 127 1.50 9.00 7.68
N PHE A 128 1.51 8.50 6.45
CA PHE A 128 0.30 8.13 5.72
C PHE A 128 -0.45 6.97 6.39
N LEU A 129 0.27 5.93 6.83
CA LEU A 129 -0.29 4.78 7.54
C LEU A 129 -0.94 5.20 8.86
N ILE A 130 -0.26 6.01 9.67
CA ILE A 130 -0.78 6.51 10.95
C ILE A 130 -2.05 7.36 10.73
N THR A 131 -2.06 8.20 9.69
CA THR A 131 -3.21 9.07 9.38
C THR A 131 -4.39 8.33 8.72
N ASN A 132 -4.16 7.17 8.09
CA ASN A 132 -5.23 6.34 7.55
C ASN A 132 -5.72 5.27 8.51
N ILE A 133 -4.89 4.75 9.42
CA ILE A 133 -5.33 3.84 10.50
C ILE A 133 -6.48 4.46 11.29
N SER A 134 -6.43 5.76 11.58
CA SER A 134 -7.50 6.48 12.27
C SER A 134 -8.80 6.60 11.47
N LYS A 135 -8.76 6.46 10.14
CA LYS A 135 -9.97 6.42 9.29
C LYS A 135 -10.66 5.06 9.28
N TYR A 136 -9.94 3.99 9.58
CA TYR A 136 -10.47 2.63 9.51
C TYR A 136 -10.99 2.11 10.84
N ASP A 137 -10.95 2.95 11.88
CA ASP A 137 -11.47 2.70 13.23
C ASP A 137 -11.21 1.25 13.65
N LEU A 138 -9.91 0.93 13.77
CA LEU A 138 -9.47 -0.34 14.33
C LEU A 138 -9.88 -0.47 15.81
N ASP A 139 -10.20 0.65 16.46
CA ASP A 139 -10.65 0.73 17.85
C ASP A 139 -12.08 0.18 18.02
N ASP A 140 -12.94 0.33 17.00
CA ASP A 140 -14.29 -0.27 16.91
C ASP A 140 -14.28 -1.67 16.25
N TYR A 141 -13.10 -2.20 15.94
CA TYR A 141 -12.98 -3.57 15.48
C TYR A 141 -13.00 -4.47 16.72
N ASP A 142 -14.15 -5.09 16.96
CA ASP A 142 -14.33 -5.98 18.09
C ASP A 142 -13.52 -7.26 17.88
N PHE A 143 -12.21 -7.17 18.11
CA PHE A 143 -11.29 -8.29 17.99
C PHE A 143 -11.74 -9.41 18.92
N GLU A 144 -12.42 -9.10 20.03
CA GLU A 144 -13.02 -10.04 20.98
C GLU A 144 -14.04 -10.98 20.33
N GLU A 145 -14.85 -10.52 19.36
CA GLU A 145 -15.78 -11.38 18.62
C GLU A 145 -15.12 -12.16 17.46
N LEU A 146 -13.91 -11.80 17.06
CA LEU A 146 -13.15 -12.54 16.06
C LEU A 146 -12.53 -13.80 16.68
N GLY A 147 -13.02 -14.97 16.27
CA GLY A 147 -12.33 -16.23 16.52
C GLY A 147 -10.88 -16.21 16.03
N VAL A 148 -9.99 -16.90 16.73
CA VAL A 148 -8.51 -16.87 16.57
C VAL A 148 -8.05 -16.91 15.10
N MET A 149 -8.64 -17.78 14.28
CA MET A 149 -8.29 -17.91 12.86
C MET A 149 -8.53 -16.63 12.06
N THR A 150 -9.59 -15.89 12.37
CA THR A 150 -9.88 -14.63 11.69
C THR A 150 -8.85 -13.58 12.09
N ARG A 151 -8.47 -13.50 13.37
CA ARG A 151 -7.40 -12.58 13.82
C ARG A 151 -6.08 -12.83 13.10
N ILE A 152 -5.70 -14.10 12.93
CA ILE A 152 -4.48 -14.48 12.20
C ILE A 152 -4.57 -14.02 10.74
N ILE A 153 -5.69 -14.26 10.06
CA ILE A 153 -5.89 -13.85 8.66
C ILE A 153 -5.79 -12.32 8.53
N THR A 154 -6.50 -11.59 9.39
CA THR A 154 -6.51 -10.12 9.37
C THR A 154 -5.12 -9.55 9.67
N GLY A 155 -4.41 -10.10 10.67
CA GLY A 155 -3.03 -9.72 10.98
C GLY A 155 -2.04 -10.03 9.85
N ALA A 156 -2.20 -11.15 9.17
CA ALA A 156 -1.40 -11.50 8.00
C ALA A 156 -1.65 -10.53 6.84
N ILE A 157 -2.91 -10.16 6.58
CA ILE A 157 -3.27 -9.18 5.54
C ILE A 157 -2.63 -7.82 5.85
N TYR A 158 -2.77 -7.29 7.06
CA TYR A 158 -2.15 -6.02 7.43
C TYR A 158 -0.61 -6.07 7.33
N THR A 159 0.01 -7.16 7.78
CA THR A 159 1.47 -7.36 7.69
C THR A 159 1.94 -7.38 6.24
N ALA A 160 1.26 -8.14 5.38
CA ALA A 160 1.57 -8.21 3.95
C ALA A 160 1.43 -6.83 3.29
N SER A 161 0.40 -6.08 3.66
CA SER A 161 0.13 -4.74 3.13
C SER A 161 1.25 -3.76 3.48
N ALA A 162 1.66 -3.73 4.75
CA ALA A 162 2.76 -2.89 5.21
C ALA A 162 4.09 -3.25 4.52
N TYR A 163 4.33 -4.54 4.26
CA TYR A 163 5.47 -4.98 3.46
C TYR A 163 5.42 -4.42 2.03
N PHE A 164 4.28 -4.52 1.33
CA PHE A 164 4.18 -4.02 -0.03
C PHE A 164 4.45 -2.51 -0.13
N VAL A 165 3.99 -1.72 0.83
CA VAL A 165 4.17 -0.27 0.74
C VAL A 165 5.56 0.16 1.13
N ILE A 166 6.14 -0.43 2.18
CA ILE A 166 7.43 0.00 2.72
C ILE A 166 8.59 -0.67 1.98
N ALA A 167 8.54 -1.99 1.84
CA ALA A 167 9.70 -2.77 1.40
C ALA A 167 9.82 -2.83 -0.13
N MET A 168 8.72 -2.99 -0.87
CA MET A 168 8.77 -3.20 -2.32
C MET A 168 9.39 -2.00 -3.09
N PRO A 169 9.04 -0.73 -2.82
CA PRO A 169 9.63 0.39 -3.55
C PRO A 169 11.08 0.64 -3.18
N ALA A 170 11.44 0.44 -1.90
CA ALA A 170 12.82 0.47 -1.46
C ALA A 170 13.65 -0.63 -2.16
N GLU A 171 13.11 -1.84 -2.27
CA GLU A 171 13.73 -2.98 -2.96
C GLU A 171 14.08 -2.64 -4.41
N ILE A 172 13.20 -1.93 -5.13
CA ILE A 172 13.45 -1.46 -6.51
C ILE A 172 14.67 -0.52 -6.56
N LEU A 173 14.80 0.42 -5.62
CA LEU A 173 15.92 1.36 -5.59
C LEU A 173 17.25 0.66 -5.37
N TRP A 174 17.28 -0.19 -4.33
CA TRP A 174 18.48 -0.88 -3.91
C TRP A 174 18.92 -1.89 -4.96
N LYS A 175 17.97 -2.60 -5.59
CA LYS A 175 18.27 -3.48 -6.72
C LYS A 175 18.98 -2.73 -7.85
N LYS A 176 18.45 -1.59 -8.29
CA LYS A 176 19.11 -0.77 -9.32
C LYS A 176 20.51 -0.31 -8.90
N TYR A 177 20.66 0.12 -7.65
CA TYR A 177 21.97 0.54 -7.14
C TYR A 177 22.98 -0.62 -7.23
N PHE A 178 22.60 -1.81 -6.79
CA PHE A 178 23.49 -2.96 -6.84
C PHE A 178 23.80 -3.42 -8.27
N GLU A 179 22.83 -3.34 -9.19
CA GLU A 179 23.05 -3.57 -10.62
C GLU A 179 24.07 -2.57 -11.20
N THR A 180 24.03 -1.30 -10.79
CA THR A 180 25.01 -0.29 -11.24
C THR A 180 26.43 -0.50 -10.73
N VAL A 181 26.62 -1.14 -9.57
CA VAL A 181 27.94 -1.33 -8.94
C VAL A 181 28.59 -2.68 -9.29
N GLY A 182 27.88 -3.59 -9.99
CA GLY A 182 28.45 -4.81 -10.56
C GLY A 182 28.80 -5.92 -9.56
N THR A 183 28.26 -5.89 -8.35
CA THR A 183 28.61 -6.82 -7.26
C THR A 183 27.56 -7.92 -7.08
N THR A 184 27.67 -9.02 -7.83
CA THR A 184 26.66 -10.09 -7.92
C THR A 184 26.75 -11.22 -6.88
N GLY A 185 27.75 -11.27 -6.00
CA GLY A 185 28.03 -12.48 -5.18
C GLY A 185 27.74 -12.40 -3.67
N GLY A 186 28.28 -11.40 -2.97
CA GLY A 186 28.27 -11.38 -1.49
C GLY A 186 27.06 -10.66 -0.84
N PHE A 187 26.28 -9.91 -1.63
CA PHE A 187 25.30 -8.94 -1.13
C PHE A 187 23.84 -9.41 -1.12
N GLY A 188 23.57 -10.63 -1.61
CA GLY A 188 22.26 -11.26 -1.43
C GLY A 188 21.84 -11.30 0.04
N VAL A 189 22.82 -11.42 0.96
CA VAL A 189 22.60 -11.42 2.42
C VAL A 189 22.24 -10.03 2.94
N ALA A 190 22.93 -8.96 2.56
CA ALA A 190 22.59 -7.60 3.02
C ALA A 190 21.23 -7.13 2.46
N TYR A 191 20.94 -7.49 1.21
CA TYR A 191 19.62 -7.32 0.60
C TYR A 191 18.54 -8.12 1.35
N LEU A 192 18.79 -9.39 1.66
CA LEU A 192 17.90 -10.23 2.49
C LEU A 192 17.72 -9.66 3.90
N LEU A 193 18.77 -9.14 4.53
CA LEU A 193 18.71 -8.55 5.86
C LEU A 193 17.91 -7.25 5.87
N ILE A 194 18.03 -6.40 4.86
CA ILE A 194 17.17 -5.22 4.69
C ILE A 194 15.72 -5.67 4.46
N ARG A 195 15.50 -6.68 3.61
CA ARG A 195 14.17 -7.22 3.31
C ARG A 195 13.51 -7.82 4.55
N MET A 196 14.26 -8.57 5.36
CA MET A 196 13.82 -9.14 6.63
C MET A 196 13.60 -8.06 7.69
N ALA A 197 14.50 -7.08 7.81
CA ALA A 197 14.35 -5.98 8.77
C ALA A 197 13.11 -5.12 8.46
N LEU A 198 12.84 -4.85 7.18
CA LEU A 198 11.64 -4.14 6.73
C LEU A 198 10.37 -4.99 6.93
N PHE A 199 10.43 -6.29 6.68
CA PHE A 199 9.33 -7.22 6.95
C PHE A 199 9.02 -7.32 8.46
N ILE A 200 10.05 -7.40 9.30
CA ILE A 200 9.92 -7.50 10.76
C ILE A 200 9.43 -6.18 11.36
N THR A 201 9.90 -5.02 10.87
CA THR A 201 9.40 -3.72 11.35
C THR A 201 7.95 -3.46 10.91
N ALA A 202 7.59 -3.81 9.67
CA ALA A 202 6.20 -3.77 9.19
C ALA A 202 5.28 -4.70 10.00
N GLY A 203 5.74 -5.93 10.27
CA GLY A 203 5.03 -6.90 11.10
C GLY A 203 4.90 -6.47 12.56
N LEU A 204 5.95 -5.91 13.18
CA LEU A 204 5.93 -5.46 14.58
C LEU A 204 4.98 -4.28 14.79
N VAL A 205 4.98 -3.27 13.91
CA VAL A 205 4.12 -2.09 14.07
C VAL A 205 2.64 -2.49 14.07
N VAL A 206 2.25 -3.37 13.14
CA VAL A 206 0.88 -3.87 13.04
C VAL A 206 0.55 -4.86 14.16
N THR A 207 1.46 -5.78 14.48
CA THR A 207 1.26 -6.77 15.53
C THR A 207 1.13 -6.11 16.90
N ILE A 208 1.91 -5.06 17.20
CA ILE A 208 1.78 -4.27 18.43
C ILE A 208 0.44 -3.52 18.47
N SER A 209 -0.03 -2.99 17.33
CA SER A 209 -1.37 -2.40 17.23
C SER A 209 -2.50 -3.41 17.48
N ILE A 210 -2.31 -4.69 17.13
CA ILE A 210 -3.28 -5.78 17.36
C ILE A 210 -3.17 -6.38 18.78
N ILE A 211 -1.95 -6.53 19.31
CA ILE A 211 -1.64 -7.14 20.63
C ILE A 211 -1.87 -6.15 21.80
N ARG A 212 -2.12 -4.87 21.52
CA ARG A 212 -2.44 -3.90 22.57
C ARG A 212 -3.69 -4.25 23.40
N ASN A 213 -4.44 -5.30 23.03
CA ASN A 213 -5.43 -5.94 23.89
C ASN A 213 -4.78 -7.06 24.75
N LYS A 214 -4.78 -6.85 26.07
CA LYS A 214 -4.12 -7.67 27.11
C LYS A 214 -4.44 -9.17 26.98
N ASP A 215 -5.65 -9.50 26.55
CA ASP A 215 -6.17 -10.87 26.49
C ASP A 215 -5.48 -11.76 25.44
N THR A 216 -4.81 -11.17 24.43
CA THR A 216 -4.09 -11.95 23.41
C THR A 216 -2.71 -12.41 23.90
N ILE A 217 -2.12 -11.70 24.87
CA ILE A 217 -0.82 -12.04 25.46
C ILE A 217 -0.97 -13.27 26.37
N ASP A 218 -2.05 -13.34 27.14
CA ASP A 218 -2.31 -14.45 28.06
C ASP A 218 -2.69 -15.76 27.34
N LEU A 219 -3.12 -15.68 26.07
CA LEU A 219 -3.50 -16.84 25.24
C LEU A 219 -2.31 -17.44 24.45
N LEU A 220 -1.19 -16.71 24.38
CA LEU A 220 0.04 -17.11 23.68
C LEU A 220 1.19 -17.44 24.65
N ALA A 221 0.97 -17.30 25.97
CA ALA A 221 1.86 -17.72 27.05
C ALA A 221 1.46 -19.11 27.58
#